data_AF-A0A4P7CE02-F1
#
_entry.id   AF-A0A4P7CE02-F1
#
_cell.length_a   1.000
_cell.length_b   1.000
_cell.length_c   1.000
_cell.angle_alpha   90.00
_cell.angle_beta   90.00
_cell.angle_gamma   90.00
#
_symmetry.space_group_name_H-M   'P 1'
#
loop_
_entity.id
_entity.type
_entity.pdbx_description
1 polymer ?
#
loop_
_entity_poly.entity_id
_entity_poly.type
_entity_poly.pdbx_seq_one_letter_code
_entity_poly.pdbx_strand_id
1 'polypeptide(L)'
;MDATMSIRFDKLRFVKKLQEANQPPEVAEAFATALDEALEQSQSGLVNKSDLKESVNELKSELKQEIAQLEVRLTTSMYKMAGFMFAGLGVLMGLMRFIN
;
A
#
# COMPACT_ATOMS: atom_id res chain seq x y z
N MET A 1 -17.29 6.81 2.22
CA MET A 1 -17.42 5.94 3.42
C MET A 1 -17.95 4.61 2.93
N ASP A 2 -17.07 3.70 2.54
CA ASP A 2 -17.49 2.36 2.10
C ASP A 2 -17.72 1.49 3.33
N ALA A 3 -18.99 1.23 3.63
CA ALA A 3 -19.40 0.24 4.59
C ALA A 3 -18.82 -1.12 4.18
N THR A 4 -17.73 -1.54 4.83
CA THR A 4 -17.39 -2.94 4.95
C THR A 4 -18.55 -3.58 5.70
N MET A 5 -19.52 -4.08 4.96
CA MET A 5 -20.66 -4.83 5.49
C MET A 5 -20.10 -6.11 6.12
N SER A 6 -19.65 -6.02 7.37
CA SER A 6 -19.47 -7.20 8.20
C SER A 6 -20.85 -7.86 8.26
N ILE A 7 -21.04 -8.97 7.56
CA ILE A 7 -22.30 -9.69 7.60
C ILE A 7 -22.43 -10.21 9.03
N ARG A 8 -23.23 -9.53 9.85
CA ARG A 8 -23.52 -9.94 11.22
C ARG A 8 -24.50 -11.10 11.16
N PHE A 9 -23.97 -12.30 10.97
CA PHE A 9 -24.76 -13.51 10.99
C PHE A 9 -25.15 -13.84 12.45
N ASP A 10 -26.44 -13.77 12.74
CA ASP A 10 -26.99 -14.11 14.06
C ASP A 10 -27.48 -15.57 14.01
N LYS A 11 -26.60 -16.47 14.46
CA LYS A 11 -26.83 -17.91 14.53
C LYS A 11 -28.14 -18.25 15.26
N LEU A 12 -28.46 -17.54 16.35
CA LEU A 12 -29.64 -17.80 17.17
C LEU A 12 -30.94 -17.44 16.42
N ARG A 13 -30.96 -16.27 15.76
CA ARG A 13 -32.11 -15.89 14.92
C ARG A 13 -32.30 -16.84 13.74
N PHE A 14 -31.21 -17.34 13.18
CA PHE A 14 -31.24 -18.27 12.06
C PHE A 14 -31.78 -19.64 12.47
N VAL A 15 -31.29 -20.20 13.57
CA VAL A 15 -31.80 -21.46 14.14
C VAL A 15 -33.28 -21.34 14.48
N LYS A 16 -33.69 -20.24 15.12
CA LYS A 16 -35.09 -20.00 15.47
C LYS A 16 -36.01 -19.96 14.24
N LYS A 17 -35.60 -19.27 13.16
CA LYS A 17 -36.35 -19.25 11.91
C LYS A 17 -36.49 -20.63 11.26
N LEU A 18 -35.46 -21.46 11.34
CA LEU A 18 -35.51 -22.83 10.80
C LEU A 18 -36.43 -23.72 11.63
N GLN A 19 -36.38 -23.61 12.96
CA GLN A 19 -37.30 -24.31 13.85
C GLN A 19 -38.76 -23.89 13.63
N GLU A 20 -39.02 -22.58 13.44
CA GLU A 20 -40.34 -22.05 13.06
C GLU A 20 -40.82 -22.60 11.70
N ALA A 21 -39.90 -23.02 10.83
CA ALA A 21 -40.19 -23.67 9.55
C ALA A 21 -40.29 -25.21 9.64
N ASN A 22 -40.48 -25.78 10.84
CA ASN A 22 -40.54 -27.22 11.12
C ASN A 22 -39.24 -28.01 10.82
N GLN A 23 -38.07 -27.35 10.81
CA GLN A 23 -36.80 -28.08 10.76
C GLN A 23 -36.43 -28.65 12.14
N PRO A 24 -35.80 -29.83 12.20
CA PRO A 24 -35.26 -30.37 13.44
C PRO A 24 -34.22 -29.40 14.03
N PRO A 25 -34.16 -29.24 15.37
CA PRO A 25 -33.19 -28.37 16.04
C PRO A 25 -31.74 -28.71 15.66
N GLU A 26 -31.44 -30.00 15.55
CA GLU A 26 -30.11 -30.52 15.19
C GLU A 26 -29.68 -30.07 13.79
N VAL A 27 -30.59 -30.10 12.82
CA VAL A 27 -30.33 -29.66 11.44
C VAL A 27 -30.19 -28.15 11.40
N ALA A 28 -31.03 -27.42 12.13
CA ALA A 28 -30.96 -25.97 12.21
C ALA A 28 -29.62 -25.48 12.78
N GLU A 29 -29.14 -26.11 13.86
CA GLU A 29 -27.84 -25.80 14.47
C GLU A 29 -26.66 -26.18 13.58
N ALA A 30 -26.69 -27.35 12.95
CA ALA A 30 -25.66 -27.78 12.03
C ALA A 30 -25.55 -26.82 10.83
N PHE A 31 -26.69 -26.42 10.27
CA PHE A 31 -26.73 -25.50 9.13
C PHE A 31 -26.27 -24.09 9.52
N ALA A 32 -26.68 -23.62 10.70
CA ALA A 32 -26.21 -22.34 11.21
C ALA A 32 -24.70 -22.34 11.45
N THR A 33 -24.14 -23.46 11.94
CA THR A 33 -22.69 -23.61 12.16
C THR A 33 -21.92 -23.61 10.84
N ALA A 34 -22.36 -24.40 9.87
CA ALA A 34 -21.72 -24.46 8.55
C ALA A 34 -21.76 -23.09 7.82
N LEU A 35 -22.85 -22.33 7.99
CA LEU A 35 -22.98 -21.00 7.39
C LEU A 35 -22.09 -19.95 8.07
N ASP A 36 -21.93 -20.03 9.39
CA ASP A 36 -21.03 -19.18 10.17
C ASP A 36 -19.57 -19.42 9.77
N GLU A 37 -19.16 -20.69 9.72
CA GLU A 37 -17.82 -21.09 9.27
C GLU A 37 -17.52 -20.66 7.83
N ALA A 38 -18.47 -20.80 6.91
CA ALA A 38 -18.32 -20.35 5.52
C ALA A 38 -18.19 -18.82 5.42
N LEU A 39 -18.91 -18.07 6.26
CA LEU A 39 -18.81 -16.61 6.33
C LEU A 39 -17.49 -16.16 6.95
N GLU A 40 -16.97 -16.86 7.95
CA GLU A 40 -15.65 -16.60 8.52
C GLU A 40 -14.54 -16.88 7.49
N GLN A 41 -14.62 -18.01 6.77
CA GLN A 41 -13.68 -18.34 5.70
C GLN A 41 -13.74 -17.33 4.53
N SER A 42 -14.93 -16.86 4.17
CA SER A 42 -15.09 -15.81 3.17
C SER A 42 -14.49 -14.46 3.62
N GLN A 43 -14.46 -14.19 4.92
CA GLN A 43 -13.94 -12.95 5.47
C GLN A 43 -12.44 -13.01 5.78
N SER A 44 -11.87 -14.20 6.01
CA SER A 44 -10.45 -14.38 6.30
C SER A 44 -9.53 -14.12 5.09
N GLY A 45 -10.05 -14.25 3.87
CA GLY A 45 -9.32 -13.97 2.62
C GLY A 45 -9.35 -12.50 2.17
N LEU A 46 -10.05 -11.62 2.89
CA LEU A 46 -10.06 -10.20 2.58
C LEU A 46 -8.84 -9.56 3.23
N VAL A 47 -7.78 -9.31 2.44
CA VAL A 47 -6.71 -8.37 2.81
C VAL A 47 -7.36 -7.15 3.44
N ASN A 48 -7.07 -6.88 4.71
CA ASN A 48 -7.77 -5.82 5.40
C ASN A 48 -7.48 -4.51 4.67
N LYS A 49 -8.48 -3.64 4.54
CA LYS A 49 -8.28 -2.31 3.91
C LYS A 49 -7.15 -1.51 4.58
N SER A 50 -6.81 -1.82 5.83
CA SER A 50 -5.64 -1.31 6.55
C SER A 50 -4.33 -1.71 5.88
N ASP A 51 -4.17 -2.98 5.55
CA ASP A 51 -2.94 -3.58 5.04
C ASP A 51 -2.69 -3.07 3.61
N LEU A 52 -3.76 -2.87 2.85
CA LEU A 52 -3.69 -2.22 1.54
C LEU A 52 -3.31 -0.73 1.64
N LYS A 53 -3.76 -0.03 2.69
CA LYS A 53 -3.40 1.37 2.91
C LYS A 53 -1.95 1.52 3.38
N GLU A 54 -1.48 0.58 4.18
CA GLU A 54 -0.12 0.53 4.68
C GLU A 54 0.87 0.27 3.54
N SER A 55 0.62 -0.76 2.71
CA SER A 55 1.43 -1.03 1.52
C SER A 55 1.46 0.15 0.54
N VAL A 56 0.32 0.83 0.30
CA VAL A 56 0.27 2.03 -0.55
C VAL A 56 1.10 3.19 0.05
N ASN A 57 1.08 3.36 1.37
CA ASN A 57 1.88 4.38 2.03
C ASN A 57 3.38 4.06 1.96
N GLU A 58 3.75 2.80 2.12
CA GLU A 58 5.13 2.30 2.01
C GLU A 58 5.66 2.54 0.59
N LEU A 59 4.93 2.11 -0.44
CA LEU A 59 5.24 2.37 -1.86
C LEU A 59 5.39 3.87 -2.16
N LYS A 60 4.52 4.72 -1.60
CA LYS A 60 4.61 6.17 -1.78
C LYS A 60 5.85 6.76 -1.10
N SER A 61 6.27 6.19 0.03
CA SER A 61 7.49 6.60 0.73
C SER A 61 8.73 6.22 -0.07
N GLU A 62 8.79 4.99 -0.57
CA GLU A 62 9.88 4.50 -1.42
C GLU A 62 10.02 5.35 -2.68
N LEU A 63 8.93 5.61 -3.39
CA LEU A 63 8.95 6.47 -4.59
C LEU A 63 9.48 7.88 -4.29
N LYS A 64 9.06 8.49 -3.17
CA LYS A 64 9.58 9.80 -2.77
C LYS A 64 11.08 9.74 -2.47
N GLN A 65 11.54 8.68 -1.83
CA GLN A 65 12.95 8.50 -1.49
C GLN A 65 13.80 8.29 -2.75
N GLU A 66 13.33 7.50 -3.71
CA GLU A 66 14.00 7.32 -5.00
C GLU A 66 14.09 8.62 -5.80
N ILE A 67 13.00 9.40 -5.85
CA ILE A 67 12.98 10.71 -6.51
C ILE A 67 13.99 11.66 -5.85
N ALA A 68 14.00 11.74 -4.51
CA ALA A 68 14.95 12.58 -3.78
C ALA A 68 16.41 12.15 -4.04
N GLN A 69 16.69 10.85 -4.09
CA GLN A 69 18.03 10.35 -4.41
C GLN A 69 18.43 10.67 -5.86
N LEU A 70 17.51 10.57 -6.81
CA LEU A 70 17.74 10.96 -8.20
C LEU A 70 18.05 12.46 -8.31
N GLU A 71 17.28 13.32 -7.64
CA GLU A 71 17.52 14.77 -7.61
C GLU A 71 18.90 15.12 -7.05
N VAL A 72 19.31 14.50 -5.93
CA VAL A 72 20.63 14.69 -5.32
C VAL A 72 21.75 14.24 -6.26
N ARG A 73 21.58 13.09 -6.93
CA ARG A 73 22.58 12.60 -7.90
C ARG A 73 22.69 13.52 -9.11
N LEU A 74 21.57 14.00 -9.62
CA LEU A 74 21.52 14.96 -10.74
C LEU A 74 22.20 16.28 -10.38
N THR A 75 21.83 16.89 -9.26
CA THR A 75 22.46 18.14 -8.81
C THR A 75 23.94 17.95 -8.54
N THR A 76 24.34 16.89 -7.85
CA THR A 76 25.77 16.62 -7.58
C THR A 76 26.57 16.43 -8.87
N SER A 77 26.02 15.71 -9.84
CA SER A 77 26.65 15.52 -11.16
C SER A 77 26.77 16.84 -11.91
N MET A 78 25.71 17.65 -11.95
CA MET A 78 25.72 18.97 -12.56
C MET A 78 26.75 19.90 -11.92
N TYR A 79 26.82 19.96 -10.58
CA TYR A 79 27.81 20.79 -9.89
C TYR A 79 29.26 20.35 -10.16
N LYS A 80 29.53 19.04 -10.21
CA LYS A 80 30.86 18.53 -10.58
C LYS A 80 31.22 18.92 -12.01
N MET A 81 30.32 18.68 -12.96
CA MET A 81 30.54 19.03 -14.37
C MET A 81 30.72 20.53 -14.56
N ALA A 82 29.88 21.35 -13.94
CA ALA A 82 29.99 22.81 -13.96
C ALA A 82 31.33 23.27 -13.35
N GLY A 83 31.73 22.70 -12.21
CA GLY A 83 33.02 22.98 -11.58
C GLY A 83 34.22 22.70 -12.49
N PHE A 84 34.22 21.56 -13.20
CA PHE A 84 35.27 21.26 -14.18
C PHE A 84 35.26 22.23 -15.36
N MET A 85 34.09 22.62 -15.87
CA MET A 85 33.97 23.59 -16.96
C MET A 85 34.50 24.97 -16.53
N PHE A 86 34.14 25.45 -15.34
CA PHE A 86 34.65 26.71 -14.81
C PHE A 86 36.15 26.68 -14.53
N ALA A 87 36.68 25.56 -14.02
CA ALA A 87 38.11 25.39 -13.82
C ALA A 87 38.86 25.44 -15.17
N GLY A 88 38.36 24.74 -16.20
CA GLY A 88 38.94 24.75 -17.54
C GLY A 88 38.92 26.14 -18.18
N LEU A 89 37.81 26.87 -18.08
CA LEU A 89 37.70 28.25 -18.56
C LEU A 89 38.65 29.19 -17.81
N GLY A 90 38.78 29.04 -16.49
CA GLY A 90 39.70 29.84 -15.68
C GLY A 90 41.16 29.63 -16.08
N VAL A 91 41.56 28.38 -16.35
CA VAL A 91 42.92 28.05 -16.82
C VAL A 91 43.18 28.67 -18.19
N LEU A 92 42.23 28.56 -19.13
CA LEU A 92 42.38 29.14 -20.47
C LEU A 92 42.49 30.67 -20.44
N MET A 93 41.65 31.35 -19.64
CA MET A 93 41.76 32.80 -19.46
C MET A 93 43.08 33.20 -18.81
N GLY A 94 43.54 32.44 -17.80
CA GLY A 94 44.82 32.67 -17.15
C GLY A 94 45.99 32.60 -18.12
N LEU A 95 46.01 31.58 -18.99
CA LEU A 95 47.04 31.44 -20.02
C LEU A 95 46.98 32.55 -21.08
N MET A 96 45.79 32.97 -21.51
CA MET A 96 45.66 34.09 -22.45
C MET A 96 46.22 35.40 -21.88
N ARG A 97 46.05 35.65 -20.57
CA ARG A 97 46.61 36.84 -19.91
C ARG A 97 48.14 36.81 -19.75
N PHE A 98 48.77 35.64 -19.82
CA PHE A 98 50.23 35.51 -19.79
C PHE A 98 50.88 35.64 -21.17
N ILE A 99 50.12 35.35 -22.24
CA ILE A 99 50.61 35.37 -23.62
C ILE A 99 50.38 36.74 -24.29
N ASN A 100 49.43 37.54 -23.78
CA ASN A 100 49.04 38.85 -24.32
C ASN A 100 49.33 39.99 -23.33
#